data_AF-A0A673INL7-F1
#
_entry.id   AF-A0A673INL7-F1
#
_cell.length_a   1.000
_cell.length_b   1.000
_cell.length_c   1.000
_cell.angle_alpha   90.00
_cell.angle_beta   90.00
_cell.angle_gamma   90.00
#
_symmetry.space_group_name_H-M   'P 1'
#
loop_
_entity.id
_entity.type
_entity.pdbx_description
1 polymer ?
#
loop_
_entity_poly.entity_id
_entity_poly.type
_entity_poly.pdbx_seq_one_letter_code
_entity_poly.pdbx_strand_id
1 'polypeptide(L)'
;MKKVVLVTGANSGIGLALCERLLSQDAQLQLCLACRNMQRAEAARQTLLVSHPQAQVTLLHLDVGNMRSVLSAAEEFKQKYNRLDYLYLNAGIMPNPRVDHKAFYKGLFSSNVVRMFATGEGLLTQEDKVTPNGLQEVFATNLFGHFLLVRELEPILCQMDHNSLVIWTSSSNAQRSAFSLDDIQHQKGREPYSSSKYASDLLSLALNHHYNNRFCKGIHGLSCFSAVELVHTIHY
;
A
#
# COMPACT_ATOMS: atom_id res chain seq x y z
N MET A 1 21.67 -10.51 -12.13
CA MET A 1 20.26 -10.91 -12.40
C MET A 1 19.43 -9.64 -12.53
N LYS A 2 18.32 -9.66 -13.28
CA LYS A 2 17.44 -8.48 -13.41
C LYS A 2 16.72 -8.22 -12.09
N LYS A 3 16.52 -6.95 -11.73
CA LYS A 3 15.78 -6.58 -10.52
C LYS A 3 14.30 -6.92 -10.68
N VAL A 4 13.68 -7.44 -9.62
CA VAL A 4 12.26 -7.80 -9.59
C VAL A 4 11.51 -6.81 -8.72
N VAL A 5 10.43 -6.23 -9.27
CA VAL A 5 9.59 -5.24 -8.61
C VAL A 5 8.16 -5.78 -8.52
N LEU A 6 7.57 -5.79 -7.33
CA LEU A 6 6.16 -6.11 -7.10
C LEU A 6 5.42 -4.85 -6.66
N VAL A 7 4.39 -4.44 -7.40
CA VAL A 7 3.56 -3.27 -7.06
C VAL A 7 2.11 -3.70 -6.88
N THR A 8 1.57 -3.47 -5.68
CA THR A 8 0.15 -3.74 -5.39
C THR A 8 -0.74 -2.57 -5.85
N GLY A 9 -1.91 -2.86 -6.40
CA GLY A 9 -2.84 -1.82 -6.88
C GLY A 9 -2.28 -1.02 -8.06
N ALA A 10 -1.53 -1.68 -8.93
CA ALA A 10 -0.74 -1.04 -9.99
C ALA A 10 -1.52 -0.75 -11.29
N ASN A 11 -2.81 -1.08 -11.34
CA ASN A 11 -3.64 -0.92 -12.54
C ASN A 11 -4.24 0.48 -12.74
N SER A 12 -3.98 1.43 -11.83
CA SER A 12 -4.52 2.80 -11.92
C SER A 12 -3.82 3.76 -10.96
N GLY A 13 -4.03 5.06 -11.18
CA GLY A 13 -3.61 6.12 -10.26
C GLY A 13 -2.10 6.08 -10.00
N ILE A 14 -1.72 6.25 -8.73
CA ILE A 14 -0.32 6.37 -8.31
C ILE A 14 0.46 5.08 -8.55
N GLY A 15 -0.18 3.91 -8.37
CA GLY A 15 0.47 2.63 -8.66
C GLY A 15 0.87 2.47 -10.13
N LEU A 16 0.02 2.93 -11.06
CA LEU A 16 0.34 2.89 -12.49
C LEU A 16 1.40 3.92 -12.88
N ALA A 17 1.29 5.15 -12.37
CA ALA A 17 2.28 6.20 -12.61
C ALA A 17 3.67 5.80 -12.06
N LEU A 18 3.70 5.15 -10.90
CA LEU A 18 4.91 4.56 -10.32
C LEU A 18 5.54 3.53 -11.27
N CYS A 19 4.73 2.62 -11.82
CA CYS A 19 5.18 1.60 -12.76
C CYS A 19 5.81 2.21 -14.03
N GLU A 20 5.17 3.23 -14.60
CA GLU A 20 5.68 3.97 -15.75
C GLU A 20 7.02 4.66 -15.43
N ARG A 21 7.10 5.30 -14.26
CA ARG A 21 8.34 5.96 -13.82
C ARG A 21 9.47 4.96 -13.61
N LEU A 22 9.20 3.82 -12.98
CA LEU A 22 10.18 2.75 -12.76
C LEU A 22 10.74 2.24 -14.10
N LEU A 23 9.88 1.93 -15.07
CA LEU A 23 10.30 1.48 -16.40
C LEU A 23 11.07 2.55 -17.18
N SER A 24 10.77 3.82 -16.96
CA SER A 24 11.51 4.95 -17.53
C SER A 24 12.91 5.12 -16.92
N GLN A 25 13.15 4.62 -15.71
CA GLN A 25 14.47 4.70 -15.05
C GLN A 25 15.31 3.44 -15.27
N ASP A 26 14.69 2.27 -15.27
CA ASP A 26 15.36 1.00 -15.54
C ASP A 26 14.48 0.11 -16.42
N ALA A 27 14.74 0.15 -17.73
CA ALA A 27 14.00 -0.65 -18.71
C ALA A 27 14.26 -2.17 -18.58
N GLN A 28 15.26 -2.59 -17.80
CA GLN A 28 15.62 -4.00 -17.64
C GLN A 28 14.93 -4.69 -16.46
N LEU A 29 14.24 -3.94 -15.60
CA LEU A 29 13.52 -4.50 -14.45
C LEU A 29 12.40 -5.46 -14.89
N GLN A 30 12.13 -6.44 -14.04
CA GLN A 30 10.96 -7.31 -14.16
C GLN A 30 9.86 -6.75 -13.27
N LEU A 31 8.82 -6.21 -13.89
CA LEU A 31 7.71 -5.58 -13.20
C LEU A 31 6.56 -6.58 -13.03
N CYS A 32 6.07 -6.70 -11.80
CA CYS A 32 4.88 -7.48 -11.48
C CYS A 32 3.77 -6.57 -10.98
N LEU A 33 2.70 -6.44 -11.78
CA LEU A 33 1.50 -5.70 -11.42
C LEU A 33 0.55 -6.62 -10.64
N ALA A 34 0.47 -6.44 -9.33
CA ALA A 34 -0.42 -7.21 -8.48
C ALA A 34 -1.75 -6.48 -8.27
N CYS A 35 -2.82 -7.02 -8.85
CA CYS A 35 -4.10 -6.32 -8.96
C CYS A 35 -5.29 -7.24 -8.72
N ARG A 36 -6.36 -6.69 -8.14
CA ARG A 36 -7.63 -7.41 -7.93
C ARG A 36 -8.41 -7.61 -9.23
N ASN A 37 -8.43 -6.61 -10.10
CA ASN A 37 -9.16 -6.67 -11.36
C ASN A 37 -8.18 -6.92 -12.51
N MET A 38 -8.15 -8.16 -13.02
CA MET A 38 -7.21 -8.58 -14.06
C MET A 38 -7.49 -7.95 -15.42
N GLN A 39 -8.74 -7.59 -15.73
CA GLN A 39 -9.05 -6.87 -16.98
C GLN A 39 -8.42 -5.48 -16.98
N ARG A 40 -8.52 -4.75 -15.85
CA ARG A 40 -7.87 -3.44 -15.68
C ARG A 40 -6.35 -3.57 -15.61
N ALA A 41 -5.85 -4.64 -14.99
CA ALA A 41 -4.42 -4.92 -14.93
C ALA A 41 -3.84 -5.18 -16.33
N GLU A 42 -4.54 -5.93 -17.17
CA GLU A 42 -4.14 -6.18 -18.55
C GLU A 42 -4.18 -4.89 -19.38
N ALA A 43 -5.21 -4.06 -19.23
CA ALA A 43 -5.24 -2.75 -19.88
C ALA A 43 -4.04 -1.87 -19.48
N ALA A 44 -3.73 -1.80 -18.17
CA ALA A 44 -2.57 -1.07 -17.66
C ALA A 44 -1.24 -1.63 -18.20
N ARG A 45 -1.10 -2.96 -18.28
CA ARG A 45 0.06 -3.63 -18.88
C ARG A 45 0.24 -3.24 -20.34
N GLN A 46 -0.83 -3.23 -21.13
CA GLN A 46 -0.78 -2.82 -22.53
C GLN A 46 -0.34 -1.35 -22.65
N THR A 47 -0.88 -0.46 -21.83
CA THR A 47 -0.43 0.95 -21.79
C THR A 47 1.07 1.07 -21.51
N LEU A 48 1.58 0.34 -20.50
CA LEU A 48 3.01 0.36 -20.18
C LEU A 48 3.87 -0.20 -21.32
N LEU A 49 3.41 -1.25 -22.02
CA LEU A 49 4.15 -1.84 -23.14
C LEU A 49 4.12 -1.00 -24.41
N VAL A 50 3.12 -0.13 -24.59
CA VAL A 50 3.15 0.87 -25.67
C VAL A 50 4.29 1.88 -25.44
N SER A 51 4.43 2.39 -24.21
CA SER A 51 5.49 3.34 -23.86
C SER A 51 6.87 2.68 -23.68
N HIS A 52 6.90 1.40 -23.27
CA HIS A 52 8.10 0.62 -22.99
C HIS A 52 8.06 -0.76 -23.66
N PRO A 53 8.24 -0.85 -25.00
CA PRO A 53 8.04 -2.10 -25.75
C PRO A 53 8.93 -3.29 -25.34
N GLN A 54 10.07 -3.01 -24.71
CA GLN A 54 11.02 -4.03 -24.26
C GLN A 54 10.85 -4.41 -22.77
N ALA A 55 9.94 -3.77 -22.05
CA ALA A 55 9.73 -4.00 -20.63
C ALA A 55 9.17 -5.41 -20.38
N GLN A 56 9.62 -6.04 -19.30
CA GLN A 56 9.08 -7.31 -18.84
C GLN A 56 8.01 -7.06 -17.78
N VAL A 57 6.76 -6.94 -18.22
CA VAL A 57 5.61 -6.69 -17.33
C VAL A 57 4.75 -7.95 -17.21
N THR A 58 4.61 -8.44 -15.99
CA THR A 58 3.78 -9.60 -15.64
C THR A 58 2.62 -9.17 -14.76
N LEU A 59 1.54 -9.95 -14.79
CA LEU A 59 0.40 -9.74 -13.91
C LEU A 59 0.38 -10.81 -12.82
N LEU A 60 -0.12 -10.42 -11.65
CA LEU A 60 -0.42 -11.30 -10.53
C LEU A 60 -1.81 -10.95 -10.01
N HIS A 61 -2.69 -11.95 -9.87
CA HIS A 61 -3.99 -11.71 -9.27
C HIS A 61 -3.83 -11.56 -7.75
N LEU A 62 -4.18 -10.38 -7.23
CA LEU A 62 -4.08 -10.09 -5.80
C LEU A 62 -5.24 -9.19 -5.35
N ASP A 63 -6.16 -9.76 -4.57
CA ASP A 63 -7.06 -9.01 -3.72
C ASP A 63 -6.49 -8.93 -2.30
N VAL A 64 -5.91 -7.78 -1.94
CA VAL A 64 -5.27 -7.57 -0.64
C VAL A 64 -6.28 -7.66 0.52
N GLY A 65 -7.56 -7.35 0.28
CA GLY A 65 -8.61 -7.51 1.29
C GLY A 65 -9.02 -8.96 1.54
N ASN A 66 -8.53 -9.91 0.74
CA ASN A 66 -8.86 -11.34 0.84
C ASN A 66 -7.62 -12.16 1.21
N MET A 67 -7.57 -12.66 2.44
CA MET A 67 -6.38 -13.37 2.95
C MET A 67 -6.03 -14.63 2.14
N ARG A 68 -7.02 -15.36 1.62
CA ARG A 68 -6.74 -16.50 0.74
C ARG A 68 -6.06 -16.03 -0.55
N SER A 69 -6.54 -14.93 -1.13
CA SER A 69 -5.91 -14.34 -2.31
C SER A 69 -4.48 -13.90 -2.02
N VAL A 70 -4.20 -13.32 -0.85
CA VAL A 70 -2.85 -12.92 -0.44
C VAL A 70 -1.91 -14.13 -0.37
N LEU A 71 -2.32 -15.19 0.32
CA LEU A 71 -1.54 -16.42 0.45
C LEU A 71 -1.26 -17.07 -0.91
N SER A 72 -2.30 -17.21 -1.76
CA SER A 72 -2.14 -17.78 -3.09
C SER A 72 -1.24 -16.95 -3.99
N ALA A 73 -1.36 -15.62 -3.95
CA ALA A 73 -0.54 -14.71 -4.74
C ALA A 73 0.93 -14.73 -4.30
N ALA A 74 1.19 -14.81 -2.99
CA ALA A 74 2.55 -14.91 -2.47
C ALA A 74 3.21 -16.22 -2.89
N GLU A 75 2.47 -17.32 -2.86
CA GLU A 75 2.96 -18.62 -3.31
C GLU A 75 3.24 -18.64 -4.82
N GLU A 76 2.31 -18.15 -5.64
CA GLU A 76 2.51 -17.99 -7.09
C GLU A 76 3.74 -17.11 -7.39
N PHE A 77 3.92 -16.02 -6.65
CA PHE A 77 5.06 -15.13 -6.82
C PHE A 77 6.39 -15.83 -6.52
N LYS A 78 6.48 -16.56 -5.40
CA LYS A 78 7.69 -17.31 -5.01
C LYS A 78 8.04 -18.44 -5.98
N GLN A 79 7.04 -19.05 -6.61
CA GLN A 79 7.26 -20.07 -7.65
C GLN A 79 7.84 -19.47 -8.94
N LYS A 80 7.50 -18.21 -9.22
CA LYS A 80 7.93 -17.50 -10.44
C LYS A 80 9.24 -16.74 -10.27
N TYR A 81 9.48 -16.18 -9.09
CA TYR A 81 10.62 -15.33 -8.79
C TYR A 81 11.35 -15.85 -7.56
N ASN A 82 12.66 -16.01 -7.68
CA ASN A 82 13.53 -16.41 -6.58
C ASN A 82 14.13 -15.22 -5.81
N ARG A 83 13.78 -13.98 -6.17
CA ARG A 83 14.27 -12.72 -5.57
C ARG A 83 13.17 -11.66 -5.62
N LEU A 84 13.26 -10.66 -4.74
CA LEU A 84 12.37 -9.49 -4.76
C LEU A 84 13.13 -8.25 -4.30
N ASP A 85 13.46 -7.36 -5.24
CA ASP A 85 14.27 -6.18 -4.96
C ASP A 85 13.43 -5.01 -4.42
N TYR A 86 12.22 -4.83 -4.94
CA TYR A 86 11.33 -3.75 -4.48
C TYR A 86 9.89 -4.24 -4.33
N LEU A 87 9.32 -4.03 -3.15
CA LEU A 87 7.92 -4.30 -2.85
C LEU A 87 7.18 -3.00 -2.53
N TYR A 88 6.27 -2.60 -3.41
CA TYR A 88 5.42 -1.43 -3.22
C TYR A 88 4.03 -1.82 -2.72
N LEU A 89 3.79 -1.57 -1.43
CA LEU A 89 2.51 -1.76 -0.74
C LEU A 89 1.62 -0.53 -0.97
N ASN A 90 1.11 -0.41 -2.20
CA ASN A 90 0.37 0.74 -2.69
C ASN A 90 -1.16 0.54 -2.72
N ALA A 91 -1.66 -0.69 -2.87
CA ALA A 91 -3.10 -0.94 -2.88
C ALA A 91 -3.76 -0.36 -1.62
N GLY A 92 -4.98 0.16 -1.77
CA GLY A 92 -5.73 0.66 -0.64
C GLY A 92 -7.13 1.10 -1.04
N ILE A 93 -8.03 1.14 -0.07
CA ILE A 93 -9.39 1.63 -0.21
C ILE A 93 -9.64 2.75 0.78
N MET A 94 -10.55 3.64 0.40
CA MET A 94 -11.14 4.64 1.29
C MET A 94 -12.66 4.45 1.19
N PRO A 95 -13.37 4.28 2.31
CA PRO A 95 -14.82 4.23 2.27
C PRO A 95 -15.40 5.53 1.73
N ASN A 96 -16.61 5.48 1.18
CA ASN A 96 -17.28 6.69 0.71
C ASN A 96 -17.43 7.68 1.87
N PRO A 97 -16.80 8.88 1.77
CA PRO A 97 -16.89 9.86 2.83
C PRO A 97 -18.30 10.45 2.88
N ARG A 98 -18.89 10.48 4.06
CA ARG A 98 -20.13 11.19 4.37
C ARG A 98 -19.81 12.44 5.17
N VAL A 99 -20.41 13.56 4.78
CA VAL A 99 -20.24 14.82 5.52
C VAL A 99 -21.03 14.74 6.82
N ASP A 100 -20.35 14.85 7.95
CA ASP A 100 -20.99 15.07 9.25
C ASP A 100 -21.43 16.53 9.32
N HIS A 101 -22.71 16.77 9.01
CA HIS A 101 -23.29 18.10 9.01
C HIS A 101 -23.17 18.80 10.38
N LYS A 102 -23.20 18.07 11.51
CA LYS A 102 -23.06 18.68 12.84
C LYS A 102 -21.63 19.14 13.08
N ALA A 103 -20.65 18.31 12.71
CA ALA A 103 -19.24 18.69 12.78
C ALA A 103 -18.91 19.84 11.81
N PHE A 104 -19.55 19.87 10.64
CA PHE A 104 -19.48 20.96 9.67
C PHE A 104 -19.92 22.30 10.25
N TYR A 105 -21.14 22.37 10.79
CA TYR A 105 -21.63 23.61 11.39
C TYR A 105 -20.78 24.03 12.58
N LYS A 106 -20.35 23.11 13.44
CA LYS A 106 -19.48 23.44 14.58
C LYS A 106 -18.10 23.94 14.15
N GLY A 107 -17.55 23.36 13.08
CA GLY A 107 -16.25 23.71 12.54
C GLY A 107 -16.21 25.06 11.82
N LEU A 108 -17.33 25.50 11.23
CA LEU A 108 -17.47 26.87 10.68
C LEU A 108 -17.27 27.97 11.73
N PHE A 109 -17.56 27.68 13.00
CA PHE A 109 -17.39 28.62 14.12
C PHE A 109 -16.12 28.38 14.94
N SER A 110 -15.19 27.54 14.46
CA SER A 110 -13.93 27.21 15.14
C SER A 110 -12.73 27.91 14.49
N SER A 111 -11.69 28.23 15.28
CA SER A 111 -10.43 28.81 14.81
C SER A 111 -9.68 27.94 13.80
N ASN A 112 -10.05 26.66 13.67
CA ASN A 112 -9.42 25.68 12.79
C ASN A 112 -10.12 25.52 11.42
N VAL A 113 -11.01 26.45 11.06
CA VAL A 113 -11.83 26.38 9.84
C VAL A 113 -11.01 26.23 8.56
N VAL A 114 -9.84 26.88 8.46
CA VAL A 114 -8.96 26.80 7.27
C VAL A 114 -8.37 25.39 7.12
N ARG A 115 -7.89 24.79 8.22
CA ARG A 115 -7.35 23.42 8.22
C ARG A 115 -8.44 22.39 7.94
N MET A 116 -9.64 22.62 8.48
CA MET A 116 -10.83 21.82 8.23
C MET A 116 -11.19 21.78 6.73
N PHE A 117 -11.22 22.94 6.05
CA PHE A 117 -11.51 23.00 4.62
C PHE A 117 -10.39 22.44 3.75
N ALA A 118 -9.13 22.53 4.19
CA ALA A 118 -7.99 22.01 3.42
C ALA A 118 -7.84 20.48 3.48
N THR A 119 -8.25 19.85 4.60
CA THR A 119 -7.96 18.43 4.87
C THR A 119 -9.21 17.54 5.00
N GLY A 120 -10.39 18.13 5.17
CA GLY A 120 -11.61 17.41 5.51
C GLY A 120 -11.63 16.82 6.93
N GLU A 121 -10.63 17.16 7.75
CA GLU A 121 -10.45 16.66 9.12
C GLU A 121 -11.66 17.00 10.00
N GLY A 122 -12.27 15.98 10.60
CA GLY A 122 -13.48 16.11 11.43
C GLY A 122 -14.79 16.32 10.67
N LEU A 123 -14.77 16.54 9.36
CA LEU A 123 -15.98 16.67 8.52
C LEU A 123 -16.43 15.37 7.89
N LEU A 124 -15.51 14.44 7.67
CA LEU A 124 -15.76 13.23 6.89
C LEU A 124 -15.87 12.03 7.82
N THR A 125 -17.09 11.51 7.94
CA THR A 125 -17.35 10.20 8.55
C THR A 125 -17.33 9.14 7.47
N GLN A 126 -16.84 7.95 7.81
CA GLN A 126 -16.74 6.84 6.88
C GLN A 126 -17.43 5.63 7.51
N GLU A 127 -18.35 5.02 6.78
CA GLU A 127 -18.91 3.72 7.16
C GLU A 127 -18.05 2.62 6.54
N ASP A 128 -17.40 1.84 7.41
CA ASP A 128 -16.66 0.66 7.01
C ASP A 128 -17.58 -0.55 6.91
N LYS A 129 -17.25 -1.49 6.02
CA LYS A 129 -17.93 -2.77 5.90
C LYS A 129 -17.13 -3.85 6.64
N VAL A 130 -17.77 -4.97 6.90
CA VAL A 130 -17.11 -6.16 7.46
C VAL A 130 -16.91 -7.18 6.34
N THR A 131 -15.68 -7.68 6.21
CA THR A 131 -15.33 -8.78 5.30
C THR A 131 -16.02 -10.09 5.74
N PRO A 132 -16.15 -11.10 4.85
CA PRO A 132 -16.72 -12.41 5.22
C PRO A 132 -16.01 -13.10 6.40
N ASN A 133 -14.76 -12.72 6.68
CA ASN A 133 -13.95 -13.28 7.76
C ASN A 133 -14.06 -12.48 9.08
N GLY A 134 -14.96 -11.49 9.16
CA GLY A 134 -15.20 -10.70 10.37
C GLY A 134 -14.21 -9.56 10.61
N LEU A 135 -13.37 -9.22 9.62
CA LEU A 135 -12.46 -8.07 9.70
C LEU A 135 -13.09 -6.82 9.08
N GLN A 136 -12.81 -5.65 9.65
CA GLN A 136 -13.13 -4.35 9.03
C GLN A 136 -12.44 -4.23 7.65
N GLU A 137 -13.17 -3.83 6.61
CA GLU A 137 -12.72 -3.90 5.20
C GLU A 137 -11.52 -2.99 4.96
N VAL A 138 -11.52 -1.78 5.52
CA VAL A 138 -10.40 -0.84 5.40
C VAL A 138 -9.16 -1.39 6.09
N PHE A 139 -9.30 -1.90 7.32
CA PHE A 139 -8.21 -2.53 8.05
C PHE A 139 -7.64 -3.73 7.27
N ALA A 140 -8.52 -4.61 6.79
CA ALA A 140 -8.12 -5.81 6.05
C ALA A 140 -7.33 -5.45 4.80
N THR A 141 -7.76 -4.43 4.06
CA THR A 141 -7.17 -4.05 2.77
C THR A 141 -5.96 -3.14 2.88
N ASN A 142 -5.98 -2.14 3.77
CA ASN A 142 -4.92 -1.13 3.86
C ASN A 142 -3.76 -1.52 4.78
N LEU A 143 -4.00 -2.47 5.69
CA LEU A 143 -3.03 -2.86 6.71
C LEU A 143 -2.76 -4.37 6.72
N PHE A 144 -3.76 -5.17 7.07
CA PHE A 144 -3.53 -6.58 7.41
C PHE A 144 -3.11 -7.43 6.21
N GLY A 145 -3.74 -7.24 5.06
CA GLY A 145 -3.38 -7.95 3.84
C GLY A 145 -1.96 -7.65 3.35
N HIS A 146 -1.51 -6.38 3.43
CA HIS A 146 -0.13 -6.01 3.10
C HIS A 146 0.86 -6.59 4.11
N PHE A 147 0.53 -6.53 5.41
CA PHE A 147 1.35 -7.16 6.43
C PHE A 147 1.53 -8.66 6.16
N LEU A 148 0.42 -9.37 5.89
CA LEU A 148 0.46 -10.80 5.57
C LEU A 148 1.30 -11.06 4.32
N LEU A 149 1.14 -10.24 3.27
CA LEU A 149 1.94 -10.34 2.06
C LEU A 149 3.45 -10.21 2.35
N VAL A 150 3.86 -9.23 3.17
CA VAL A 150 5.26 -9.06 3.59
C VAL A 150 5.77 -10.28 4.35
N ARG A 151 4.96 -10.85 5.27
CA ARG A 151 5.32 -12.05 6.02
C ARG A 151 5.49 -13.27 5.11
N GLU A 152 4.61 -13.47 4.15
CA GLU A 152 4.70 -14.59 3.21
C GLU A 152 5.86 -14.49 2.21
N LEU A 153 6.24 -13.26 1.85
CA LEU A 153 7.37 -12.97 0.97
C LEU A 153 8.71 -12.82 1.72
N GLU A 154 8.71 -12.91 3.06
CA GLU A 154 9.92 -12.84 3.90
C GLU A 154 11.06 -13.75 3.40
N PRO A 155 10.84 -15.01 2.96
CA PRO A 155 11.92 -15.89 2.50
C PRO A 155 12.68 -15.37 1.27
N ILE A 156 12.04 -14.55 0.43
CA ILE A 156 12.67 -13.97 -0.77
C ILE A 156 13.09 -12.52 -0.58
N LEU A 157 12.51 -11.81 0.40
CA LEU A 157 12.92 -10.46 0.81
C LEU A 157 14.18 -10.47 1.70
N CYS A 158 14.42 -11.56 2.43
CA CYS A 158 15.52 -11.66 3.41
C CYS A 158 16.69 -12.51 2.92
N GLN A 159 17.02 -12.46 1.62
CA GLN A 159 18.17 -13.19 1.08
C GLN A 159 19.47 -12.43 1.31
N MET A 160 20.60 -13.15 1.39
CA MET A 160 21.92 -12.55 1.65
C MET A 160 22.60 -11.95 0.41
N ASP A 161 22.14 -12.32 -0.79
CA ASP A 161 22.78 -12.00 -2.07
C ASP A 161 22.28 -10.69 -2.69
N HIS A 162 21.22 -10.09 -2.16
CA HIS A 162 20.68 -8.82 -2.61
C HIS A 162 19.96 -8.07 -1.49
N ASN A 163 19.77 -6.77 -1.73
CA ASN A 163 18.99 -5.91 -0.84
C ASN A 163 17.59 -5.74 -1.40
N SER A 164 16.60 -5.92 -0.53
CA SER A 164 15.18 -5.69 -0.77
C SER A 164 14.74 -4.41 -0.08
N LEU A 165 13.92 -3.61 -0.76
CA LEU A 165 13.26 -2.43 -0.21
C LEU A 165 11.76 -2.66 -0.17
N VAL A 166 11.14 -2.41 0.98
CA VAL A 166 9.68 -2.49 1.14
C VAL A 166 9.17 -1.07 1.35
N ILE A 167 8.38 -0.58 0.41
CA ILE A 167 7.85 0.79 0.42
C ILE A 167 6.34 0.72 0.65
N TRP A 168 5.85 1.41 1.68
CA TRP A 168 4.43 1.44 2.01
C TRP A 168 3.82 2.80 1.73
N THR A 169 2.79 2.84 0.89
CA THR A 169 2.10 4.09 0.57
C THR A 169 1.21 4.53 1.72
N SER A 170 1.61 5.61 2.39
CA SER A 170 0.87 6.28 3.46
C SER A 170 -0.02 7.40 2.90
N SER A 171 -0.49 8.30 3.76
CA SER A 171 -1.35 9.44 3.43
C SER A 171 -1.08 10.61 4.36
N SER A 172 -1.23 11.84 3.87
CA SER A 172 -1.27 13.05 4.72
C SER A 172 -2.40 13.02 5.74
N ASN A 173 -3.43 12.18 5.53
CA ASN A 173 -4.51 11.93 6.47
C ASN A 173 -4.16 10.84 7.50
N ALA A 174 -2.91 10.36 7.60
CA ALA A 174 -2.50 9.41 8.64
C ALA A 174 -2.41 10.10 10.00
N GLN A 175 -3.50 10.12 10.77
CA GLN A 175 -3.57 10.88 12.02
C GLN A 175 -3.55 9.98 13.26
N ARG A 176 -2.68 10.34 14.21
CA ARG A 176 -2.62 9.68 15.52
C ARG A 176 -3.95 9.72 16.28
N SER A 177 -4.71 10.82 16.14
CA SER A 177 -6.01 11.01 16.80
C SER A 177 -7.08 10.02 16.33
N ALA A 178 -6.94 9.48 15.12
CA ALA A 178 -7.86 8.51 14.57
C ALA A 178 -7.51 7.06 14.94
N PHE A 179 -6.37 6.79 15.56
CA PHE A 179 -5.93 5.42 15.84
C PHE A 179 -5.98 5.06 17.33
N SER A 180 -6.39 3.82 17.62
CA SER A 180 -6.40 3.24 18.97
C SER A 180 -5.77 1.86 18.96
N LEU A 181 -4.85 1.59 19.89
CA LEU A 181 -4.26 0.25 20.06
C LEU A 181 -5.28 -0.77 20.58
N ASP A 182 -6.28 -0.33 21.35
CA ASP A 182 -7.36 -1.19 21.85
C ASP A 182 -8.43 -1.49 20.79
N ASP A 183 -8.39 -0.79 19.64
CA ASP A 183 -9.30 -0.97 18.50
C ASP A 183 -8.55 -0.81 17.17
N ILE A 184 -7.56 -1.68 16.94
CA ILE A 184 -6.69 -1.61 15.75
C ILE A 184 -7.44 -1.72 14.42
N GLN A 185 -8.63 -2.35 14.43
CA GLN A 185 -9.48 -2.48 13.25
C GLN A 185 -10.39 -1.27 13.05
N HIS A 186 -10.46 -0.38 14.04
CA HIS A 186 -11.29 0.81 14.03
C HIS A 186 -12.80 0.49 13.95
N GLN A 187 -13.24 -0.53 14.68
CA GLN A 187 -14.64 -0.98 14.70
C GLN A 187 -15.58 0.07 15.31
N LYS A 188 -15.11 0.84 16.29
CA LYS A 188 -15.92 1.81 17.05
C LYS A 188 -15.72 3.26 16.58
N GLY A 189 -14.74 3.49 15.70
CA GLY A 189 -14.35 4.82 15.26
C GLY A 189 -15.06 5.28 13.98
N ARG A 190 -14.83 6.55 13.60
CA ARG A 190 -15.48 7.20 12.44
C ARG A 190 -14.56 7.48 11.25
N GLU A 191 -13.25 7.40 11.48
CA GLU A 191 -12.19 7.66 10.48
C GLU A 191 -11.29 6.43 10.18
N PRO A 192 -11.86 5.27 9.76
CA PRO A 192 -11.14 4.03 9.49
C PRO A 192 -9.99 4.19 8.48
N TYR A 193 -10.13 5.03 7.45
CA TYR A 193 -9.04 5.29 6.51
C TYR A 193 -7.83 5.93 7.19
N SER A 194 -8.04 7.03 7.92
CA SER A 194 -7.00 7.75 8.66
C SER A 194 -6.30 6.84 9.67
N SER A 195 -7.10 6.08 10.43
CA SER A 195 -6.64 5.06 11.38
C SER A 195 -5.76 4.00 10.71
N SER A 196 -6.19 3.45 9.57
CA SER A 196 -5.43 2.43 8.84
C SER A 196 -4.09 2.94 8.30
N LYS A 197 -4.03 4.21 7.87
CA LYS A 197 -2.80 4.82 7.34
C LYS A 197 -1.81 5.16 8.46
N TYR A 198 -2.30 5.64 9.60
CA TYR A 198 -1.46 5.80 10.78
C TYR A 198 -0.94 4.46 11.29
N ALA A 199 -1.78 3.41 11.28
CA ALA A 199 -1.36 2.06 11.62
C ALA A 199 -0.28 1.52 10.66
N SER A 200 -0.36 1.81 9.36
CA SER A 200 0.68 1.41 8.41
C SER A 200 2.02 2.11 8.68
N ASP A 201 1.99 3.38 9.12
CA ASP A 201 3.21 4.11 9.51
C ASP A 201 3.87 3.53 10.76
N LEU A 202 3.07 3.20 11.79
CA LEU A 202 3.60 2.54 12.97
C LEU A 202 4.16 1.15 12.65
N LEU A 203 3.45 0.39 11.83
CA LEU A 203 3.86 -0.95 11.46
C LEU A 203 5.11 -0.93 10.56
N SER A 204 5.25 0.05 9.67
CA SER A 204 6.45 0.17 8.85
C SER A 204 7.69 0.42 9.71
N LEU A 205 7.59 1.29 10.72
CA LEU A 205 8.64 1.52 11.71
C LEU A 205 8.97 0.26 12.51
N ALA A 206 7.93 -0.46 12.97
CA ALA A 206 8.11 -1.70 13.73
C ALA A 206 8.78 -2.81 12.90
N LEU A 207 8.37 -2.99 11.64
CA LEU A 207 8.99 -3.94 10.72
C LEU A 207 10.41 -3.52 10.37
N ASN A 208 10.68 -2.24 10.17
CA ASN A 208 12.03 -1.73 9.94
C ASN A 208 12.96 -2.08 11.11
N HIS A 209 12.50 -1.85 12.35
CA HIS A 209 13.26 -2.20 13.54
C HIS A 209 13.44 -3.72 13.66
N HIS A 210 12.39 -4.50 13.39
CA HIS A 210 12.43 -5.96 13.47
C HIS A 210 13.44 -6.57 12.50
N TYR A 211 13.41 -6.16 11.22
CA TYR A 211 14.25 -6.76 10.18
C TYR A 211 15.67 -6.21 10.16
N ASN A 212 15.90 -4.95 10.53
CA ASN A 212 17.26 -4.41 10.62
C ASN A 212 18.02 -4.91 11.85
N ASN A 213 17.33 -5.25 12.95
CA ASN A 213 17.99 -5.72 14.19
C ASN A 213 18.21 -7.23 14.22
N ARG A 214 17.38 -8.01 13.52
CA ARG A 214 17.74 -9.39 13.19
C ARG A 214 18.80 -9.31 12.10
N PHE A 215 19.75 -10.23 12.06
CA PHE A 215 20.84 -10.27 11.06
C PHE A 215 20.36 -10.50 9.60
N CYS A 216 19.11 -10.17 9.27
CA CYS A 216 18.57 -10.05 7.93
C CYS A 216 19.07 -8.76 7.28
N LYS A 217 20.34 -8.74 6.87
CA LYS A 217 20.95 -7.63 6.10
C LYS A 217 20.34 -7.44 4.69
N GLY A 218 19.26 -8.15 4.35
CA GLY A 218 18.59 -8.05 3.05
C GLY A 218 17.57 -6.91 2.99
N ILE A 219 16.78 -6.66 4.05
CA ILE A 219 15.75 -5.60 4.00
C ILE A 219 16.35 -4.28 4.47
N HIS A 220 16.82 -3.46 3.52
CA HIS A 220 17.35 -2.13 3.80
C HIS A 220 16.27 -1.07 3.60
N GLY A 221 15.41 -0.86 4.59
CA GLY A 221 14.48 0.27 4.67
C GLY A 221 13.02 -0.12 4.43
N LEU A 222 12.21 -0.03 5.50
CA LEU A 222 10.80 0.27 5.32
C LEU A 222 10.62 1.79 5.34
N SER A 223 10.18 2.34 4.21
CA SER A 223 9.89 3.76 4.08
C SER A 223 8.40 3.96 3.82
N CYS A 224 7.78 4.78 4.65
CA CYS A 224 6.44 5.31 4.38
C CYS A 224 6.58 6.63 3.64
N PHE A 225 5.96 6.72 2.46
CA PHE A 225 5.82 7.98 1.74
C PHE A 225 4.33 8.29 1.60
N SER A 226 3.99 9.57 1.68
CA SER A 226 2.71 9.99 1.13
C SER A 226 2.66 9.64 -0.35
N ALA A 227 1.46 9.44 -0.88
CA ALA A 227 1.29 8.98 -2.25
C ALA A 227 1.89 9.97 -3.30
N VAL A 228 2.03 11.25 -2.94
CA VAL A 228 2.69 12.29 -3.76
C VAL A 228 4.22 12.13 -3.72
N GLU A 229 4.79 11.89 -2.53
CA GLU A 229 6.24 11.72 -2.36
C GLU A 229 6.73 10.44 -3.05
N LEU A 230 5.93 9.38 -3.06
CA LEU A 230 6.30 8.07 -3.63
C LEU A 230 6.79 8.16 -5.09
N VAL A 231 6.18 9.02 -5.90
CA VAL A 231 6.57 9.22 -7.31
C VAL A 231 7.87 10.02 -7.43
N HIS A 232 8.15 10.89 -6.45
CA HIS A 232 9.36 11.71 -6.39
C HIS A 232 10.56 10.98 -5.76
N THR A 233 10.34 9.97 -4.91
CA THR A 233 11.43 9.24 -4.21
C THR A 233 12.22 8.30 -5.14
N ILE A 234 11.82 8.05 -6.39
CA ILE A 234 12.59 7.19 -7.33
C ILE A 234 13.94 7.82 -7.77
N HIS A 235 14.38 8.88 -7.11
CA HIS A 235 15.62 9.61 -7.41
C HIS A 235 16.84 9.23 -6.57
N TYR A 236 16.74 8.25 -5.66
CA TYR A 236 17.86 7.85 -4.78
C TYR A 236 18.07 6.34 -4.73
#